data_AF-A0A2E9L8G9-F1
#
_entry.id   AF-A0A2E9L8G9-F1
#
_cell.length_a   1.000
_cell.length_b   1.000
_cell.length_c   1.000
_cell.angle_alpha   90.00
_cell.angle_beta   90.00
_cell.angle_gamma   90.00
#
_symmetry.space_group_name_H-M   'P 1'
#
loop_
_entity.id
_entity.type
_entity.pdbx_description
1 polymer ?
#
loop_
_entity_poly.entity_id
_entity_poly.type
_entity_poly.pdbx_seq_one_letter_code
_entity_poly.pdbx_strand_id
1 'polypeptide(L)'
;MDGGESATHDASHDALPFRLNDVKVEPKFFDFHPLIPQIRQELMFQLKLIRIDWNPQFTIAILSAVLAIVLGALNADIFDGGNAKVAGLEGLQIAGSTAYFQMVISMLIWGWFLFMLIQMFPIMRTHTITLLMIWAGLGIAQVFFHSTNKNFPVGLSLSDMMGGFLITLVCIFFLYFFIKAVRETRDLHVETLHLHEDVRVMEESMLEHSLRGWVFICGTWAILAMLSAWTGAQYIAERTGSRTWALTLHILFSILTIPLLVWTVWFPQRMLGSEARVRTKAAVSADENLMKKAKILDVSPDQEAW
;
A
#
# COMPACT_ATOMS: atom_id res chain seq x y z
N MET A 1 -6.53 33.43 50.13
CA MET A 1 -5.22 32.75 50.05
C MET A 1 -5.49 31.49 49.25
N ASP A 2 -5.18 31.59 47.97
CA ASP A 2 -5.62 30.70 46.91
C ASP A 2 -4.64 29.52 46.85
N GLY A 3 -5.11 28.36 47.30
CA GLY A 3 -4.37 27.11 47.29
C GLY A 3 -4.59 26.44 45.94
N GLY A 4 -3.77 26.83 44.96
CA GLY A 4 -3.74 26.20 43.65
C GLY A 4 -3.47 24.71 43.76
N GLU A 5 -4.50 23.91 43.50
CA GLU A 5 -4.35 22.55 43.00
C GLU A 5 -3.47 22.63 41.76
N SER A 6 -2.21 22.20 41.89
CA SER A 6 -1.40 21.88 40.74
C SER A 6 -2.07 20.69 40.07
N ALA A 7 -2.90 20.99 39.07
CA ALA A 7 -3.37 20.03 38.09
C ALA A 7 -2.18 19.18 37.67
N THR A 8 -2.20 17.93 38.13
CA THR A 8 -1.35 16.88 37.60
C THR A 8 -1.55 16.92 36.09
N HIS A 9 -0.48 17.15 35.34
CA HIS A 9 -0.43 17.01 33.90
C HIS A 9 -1.06 15.67 33.53
N ASP A 10 -2.33 15.71 33.13
CA ASP A 10 -3.14 14.53 32.88
C ASP A 10 -2.58 13.77 31.68
N ALA A 11 -2.22 12.52 31.97
CA ALA A 11 -2.22 11.36 31.09
C ALA A 11 -1.86 11.61 29.61
N SER A 12 -0.56 11.62 29.36
CA SER A 12 0.10 11.21 28.12
C SER A 12 -0.57 9.96 27.51
N HIS A 13 -1.49 10.18 26.58
CA HIS A 13 -1.87 9.21 25.56
C HIS A 13 -1.49 9.84 24.21
N ASP A 14 -0.69 9.12 23.41
CA ASP A 14 -0.15 9.51 22.08
C ASP A 14 1.10 10.41 21.99
N ALA A 15 2.02 10.33 22.96
CA ALA A 15 3.34 10.92 22.77
C ALA A 15 4.19 10.05 21.82
N LEU A 16 4.33 10.46 20.55
CA LEU A 16 5.39 9.97 19.67
C LEU A 16 6.74 10.01 20.42
N PRO A 17 7.61 8.98 20.29
CA PRO A 17 8.83 8.88 21.10
C PRO A 17 9.82 10.04 20.87
N PHE A 18 9.66 10.77 19.76
CA PHE A 18 10.38 11.99 19.42
C PHE A 18 9.51 12.77 18.41
N ARG A 19 9.68 14.09 18.29
CA ARG A 19 8.87 14.91 17.39
C ARG A 19 9.52 15.04 16.01
N LEU A 20 8.70 15.34 15.00
CA LEU A 20 9.20 15.61 13.64
C LEU A 20 10.15 16.81 13.62
N ASN A 21 9.85 17.85 14.40
CA ASN A 21 10.67 19.07 14.52
C ASN A 21 12.07 18.82 15.10
N ASP A 22 12.25 17.73 15.85
CA ASP A 22 13.55 17.37 16.44
C ASP A 22 14.49 16.73 15.40
N VAL A 23 13.96 16.30 14.25
CA VAL A 23 14.74 15.69 13.17
C VAL A 23 15.41 16.77 12.34
N LYS A 24 16.64 17.12 12.71
CA LYS A 24 17.48 18.04 11.92
C LYS A 24 17.98 17.37 10.65
N VAL A 25 17.82 18.07 9.53
CA VAL A 25 18.29 17.65 8.22
C VAL A 25 19.20 18.73 7.65
N GLU A 26 20.45 18.37 7.38
CA GLU A 26 21.40 19.29 6.75
C GLU A 26 21.00 19.53 5.28
N PRO A 27 21.09 20.79 4.78
CA PRO A 27 20.82 21.10 3.40
C PRO A 27 21.90 20.48 2.49
N LYS A 28 21.47 19.90 1.38
CA LYS A 28 22.35 19.24 0.39
C LYS A 28 22.26 19.96 -0.95
N PHE A 29 23.27 19.78 -1.78
CA PHE A 29 23.38 20.41 -3.12
C PHE A 29 22.16 20.19 -4.02
N PHE A 30 21.40 19.11 -3.82
CA PHE A 30 20.22 18.77 -4.61
C PHE A 30 18.88 19.31 -4.04
N ASP A 31 18.90 20.16 -3.02
CA ASP A 31 17.71 20.78 -2.43
C ASP A 31 17.21 21.97 -3.27
N PHE A 32 16.96 21.74 -4.57
CA PHE A 32 16.53 22.76 -5.52
C PHE A 32 15.08 23.25 -5.27
N HIS A 33 14.27 22.46 -4.57
CA HIS A 33 12.88 22.77 -4.26
C HIS A 33 12.62 22.61 -2.74
N PRO A 34 11.87 23.53 -2.09
CA PRO A 34 11.66 23.52 -0.63
C PRO A 34 10.95 22.26 -0.11
N LEU A 35 10.27 21.49 -0.97
CA LEU A 35 9.63 20.22 -0.61
C LEU A 35 10.64 19.07 -0.40
N ILE A 36 11.79 19.10 -1.07
CA ILE A 36 12.79 18.01 -1.00
C ILE A 36 13.34 17.83 0.43
N PRO A 37 13.82 18.89 1.12
CA PRO A 37 14.29 18.73 2.49
C PRO A 37 13.16 18.34 3.47
N GLN A 38 11.93 18.80 3.24
CA GLN A 38 10.77 18.43 4.07
C GLN A 38 10.42 16.94 3.93
N ILE A 39 10.35 16.42 2.71
CA ILE A 39 10.15 14.99 2.46
C ILE A 39 11.29 14.19 3.10
N ARG A 40 12.54 14.64 2.97
CA ARG A 40 13.69 13.97 3.60
C ARG A 40 13.58 13.91 5.12
N GLN A 41 13.15 15.00 5.76
CA GLN A 41 12.91 15.07 7.19
C GLN A 41 11.83 14.07 7.62
N GLU A 42 10.70 14.05 6.92
CA GLU A 42 9.61 13.10 7.21
C GLU A 42 10.04 11.65 6.98
N LEU A 43 10.80 11.35 5.92
CA LEU A 43 11.32 10.01 5.67
C LEU A 43 12.30 9.56 6.77
N MET A 44 13.18 10.45 7.22
CA MET A 44 14.11 10.16 8.32
C MET A 44 13.36 9.94 9.64
N PHE A 45 12.32 10.73 9.90
CA PHE A 45 11.42 10.56 11.04
C PHE A 45 10.75 9.19 11.02
N GLN A 46 10.11 8.85 9.90
CA GLN A 46 9.45 7.54 9.71
C GLN A 46 10.43 6.38 9.83
N LEU A 47 11.63 6.51 9.27
CA LEU A 47 12.67 5.48 9.36
C LEU A 47 13.18 5.27 10.79
N LYS A 48 13.31 6.34 11.58
CA LYS A 48 13.65 6.21 13.01
C LYS A 48 12.52 5.55 13.78
N LEU A 49 11.28 5.93 13.48
CA LEU A 49 10.09 5.43 14.16
C LEU A 49 9.88 3.93 13.89
N ILE A 50 10.00 3.48 12.63
CA ILE A 50 9.83 2.05 12.28
C ILE A 50 10.92 1.17 12.90
N ARG A 51 12.12 1.71 13.14
CA ARG A 51 13.20 0.99 13.84
C ARG A 51 12.91 0.77 15.31
N ILE A 52 12.25 1.74 15.95
CA ILE A 52 11.84 1.65 17.36
C ILE A 52 10.65 0.70 17.48
N ASP A 53 9.68 0.81 16.58
CA ASP A 53 8.47 -0.01 16.57
C ASP A 53 8.68 -1.39 15.90
N TRP A 54 9.93 -1.77 15.59
CA TRP A 54 10.20 -2.98 14.82
C TRP A 54 9.82 -4.24 15.59
N ASN A 55 8.80 -4.95 15.09
CA ASN A 55 8.31 -6.20 15.66
C ASN A 55 8.90 -7.41 14.89
N PRO A 56 9.29 -8.52 15.55
CA PRO A 56 9.65 -9.77 14.88
C PRO A 56 8.62 -10.25 13.84
N GLN A 57 7.33 -9.98 14.06
CA GLN A 57 6.27 -10.29 13.11
C GLN A 57 6.45 -9.56 11.76
N PHE A 58 7.00 -8.35 11.72
CA PHE A 58 7.35 -7.67 10.46
C PHE A 58 8.38 -8.47 9.68
N THR A 59 9.38 -9.00 10.39
CA THR A 59 10.44 -9.79 9.76
C THR A 59 9.89 -11.09 9.19
N ILE A 60 9.03 -11.80 9.94
CA ILE A 60 8.38 -13.02 9.49
C ILE A 60 7.49 -12.75 8.27
N ALA A 61 6.71 -11.65 8.27
CA ALA A 61 5.87 -11.26 7.14
C ALA A 61 6.71 -11.00 5.89
N ILE A 62 7.78 -10.20 6.02
CA ILE A 62 8.69 -9.88 4.92
C ILE A 62 9.33 -11.16 4.36
N LEU A 63 9.88 -12.02 5.23
CA LEU A 63 10.49 -13.29 4.82
C LEU A 63 9.50 -14.22 4.13
N SER A 64 8.25 -14.30 4.62
CA SER A 64 7.19 -15.09 4.00
C SER A 64 6.91 -14.61 2.58
N ALA A 65 6.76 -13.30 2.38
CA ALA A 65 6.52 -12.77 1.04
C ALA A 65 7.71 -12.92 0.09
N VAL A 66 8.94 -12.75 0.60
CA VAL A 66 10.17 -13.02 -0.18
C VAL A 66 10.23 -14.48 -0.60
N LEU A 67 9.91 -15.41 0.31
CA LEU A 67 9.85 -16.84 -0.01
C LEU A 67 8.77 -17.13 -1.08
N ALA A 68 7.59 -16.51 -0.98
CA ALA A 68 6.55 -16.64 -2.00
C ALA A 68 7.02 -16.15 -3.37
N ILE A 69 7.71 -15.00 -3.43
CA ILE A 69 8.30 -14.46 -4.67
C ILE A 69 9.32 -15.43 -5.25
N VAL A 70 10.25 -15.93 -4.45
CA VAL A 70 11.32 -16.85 -4.92
C VAL A 70 10.71 -18.15 -5.45
N LEU A 71 9.77 -18.74 -4.71
CA LEU A 71 9.05 -19.94 -5.15
C LEU A 71 8.21 -19.67 -6.41
N GLY A 72 7.60 -18.50 -6.54
CA GLY A 72 6.82 -18.15 -7.73
C GLY A 72 7.72 -17.94 -8.96
N ALA A 73 8.79 -17.17 -8.80
CA ALA A 73 9.63 -16.71 -9.92
C ALA A 73 10.62 -17.77 -10.41
N LEU A 74 11.13 -18.65 -9.53
CA LEU A 74 12.10 -19.69 -9.89
C LEU A 74 11.45 -21.04 -10.21
N ASN A 75 10.27 -21.00 -10.83
CA ASN A 75 9.55 -22.22 -11.20
C ASN A 75 10.13 -22.84 -12.49
N ALA A 76 10.29 -24.16 -12.53
CA ALA A 76 10.85 -24.89 -13.67
C ALA A 76 10.11 -24.57 -14.99
N ASP A 77 8.78 -24.51 -14.95
CA ASP A 77 7.94 -24.25 -16.13
C ASP A 77 8.11 -22.82 -16.67
N ILE A 78 8.61 -21.88 -15.85
CA ILE A 78 8.90 -20.50 -16.25
C ILE A 78 10.23 -20.41 -17.02
N PHE A 79 11.19 -21.32 -16.77
CA PHE A 79 12.47 -21.31 -17.47
C PHE A 79 12.39 -21.84 -18.91
N ASP A 80 11.55 -22.86 -19.14
CA ASP A 80 11.37 -23.49 -20.45
C ASP A 80 10.34 -22.75 -21.34
N GLY A 81 9.68 -21.71 -20.81
CA GLY A 81 8.67 -20.91 -21.50
C GLY A 81 7.33 -21.63 -21.75
N GLY A 82 7.27 -22.94 -21.51
CA GLY A 82 6.08 -23.76 -21.59
C GLY A 82 5.46 -23.87 -22.99
N ASN A 83 4.37 -24.64 -23.09
CA ASN A 83 3.62 -24.75 -24.34
C ASN A 83 2.56 -23.64 -24.44
N ALA A 84 2.84 -22.61 -25.23
CA ALA A 84 1.94 -21.47 -25.42
C ALA A 84 0.59 -21.78 -26.09
N LYS A 85 0.37 -23.01 -26.59
CA LYS A 85 -0.91 -23.44 -27.15
C LYS A 85 -1.87 -23.97 -26.09
N VAL A 86 -1.39 -24.21 -24.86
CA VAL A 86 -2.20 -24.74 -23.77
C VAL A 86 -2.27 -23.69 -22.66
N ALA A 87 -3.49 -23.41 -22.20
CA ALA A 87 -3.74 -22.42 -21.16
C ALA A 87 -4.88 -22.88 -20.23
N GLY A 88 -5.00 -22.24 -19.07
CA GLY A 88 -6.08 -22.54 -18.11
C GLY A 88 -5.90 -23.89 -17.40
N LEU A 89 -7.02 -24.57 -17.16
CA LEU A 89 -7.05 -25.86 -16.44
C LEU A 89 -6.23 -26.95 -17.15
N GLU A 90 -6.24 -26.97 -18.48
CA GLU A 90 -5.46 -27.92 -19.27
C GLU A 90 -3.95 -27.66 -19.12
N GLY A 91 -3.55 -26.39 -19.09
CA GLY A 91 -2.14 -26.02 -18.85
C GLY A 91 -1.66 -26.42 -17.45
N LEU A 92 -2.53 -26.29 -16.45
CA LEU A 92 -2.27 -26.72 -15.08
C LEU A 92 -2.11 -28.24 -14.94
N GLN A 93 -2.81 -29.03 -15.77
CA GLN A 93 -2.70 -30.49 -15.77
C GLN A 93 -1.43 -30.99 -16.44
N ILE A 94 -0.89 -30.23 -17.40
CA ILE A 94 0.35 -30.57 -18.13
C ILE A 94 1.59 -30.09 -17.38
N ALA A 95 1.44 -29.10 -16.49
CA ALA A 95 2.52 -28.60 -15.64
C ALA A 95 3.21 -29.75 -14.89
N GLY A 96 4.55 -29.71 -14.80
CA GLY A 96 5.30 -30.72 -14.07
C GLY A 96 4.86 -30.77 -12.60
N SER A 97 4.76 -31.96 -12.00
CA SER A 97 4.22 -32.09 -10.63
C SER A 97 4.96 -31.21 -9.60
N THR A 98 6.28 -31.05 -9.74
CA THR A 98 7.10 -30.15 -8.92
C THR A 98 6.77 -28.68 -9.15
N ALA A 99 6.67 -28.26 -10.41
CA ALA A 99 6.33 -26.89 -10.81
C ALA A 99 4.94 -26.48 -10.31
N TYR A 100 3.96 -27.38 -10.48
CA TYR A 100 2.61 -27.21 -9.97
C TYR A 100 2.60 -27.07 -8.44
N PHE A 101 3.29 -27.96 -7.72
CA PHE A 101 3.35 -27.91 -6.25
C PHE A 101 4.02 -26.63 -5.73
N GLN A 102 5.12 -26.21 -6.36
CA GLN A 102 5.82 -24.96 -6.05
C GLN A 102 4.91 -23.73 -6.25
N MET A 103 4.12 -23.70 -7.33
CA MET A 103 3.14 -22.63 -7.58
C MET A 103 2.05 -22.60 -6.51
N VAL A 104 1.47 -23.75 -6.14
CA VAL A 104 0.43 -23.83 -5.11
C VAL A 104 0.97 -23.37 -3.75
N ILE A 105 2.17 -23.80 -3.35
CA ILE A 105 2.80 -23.33 -2.12
C ILE A 105 3.04 -21.82 -2.15
N SER A 106 3.57 -21.28 -3.26
CA SER A 106 3.77 -19.84 -3.41
C SER A 106 2.47 -19.06 -3.18
N MET A 107 1.36 -19.52 -3.77
CA MET A 107 0.03 -18.93 -3.59
C MET A 107 -0.47 -19.02 -2.13
N LEU A 108 -0.25 -20.15 -1.45
CA LEU A 108 -0.61 -20.30 -0.04
C LEU A 108 0.20 -19.35 0.87
N ILE A 109 1.49 -19.18 0.60
CA ILE A 109 2.35 -18.26 1.35
C ILE A 109 1.94 -16.80 1.09
N TRP A 110 1.53 -16.44 -0.13
CA TRP A 110 0.92 -15.13 -0.40
C TRP A 110 -0.36 -14.91 0.40
N GLY A 111 -1.23 -15.92 0.49
CA GLY A 111 -2.43 -15.88 1.33
C GLY A 111 -2.09 -15.72 2.82
N TRP A 112 -1.07 -16.43 3.30
CA TRP A 112 -0.56 -16.29 4.67
C TRP A 112 0.02 -14.91 4.94
N PHE A 113 0.79 -14.35 4.00
CA PHE A 113 1.33 -13.00 4.10
C PHE A 113 0.21 -11.96 4.19
N LEU A 114 -0.81 -12.05 3.34
CA LEU A 114 -1.99 -11.19 3.43
C LEU A 114 -2.68 -11.35 4.79
N PHE A 115 -2.89 -12.59 5.25
CA PHE A 115 -3.46 -12.88 6.56
C PHE A 115 -2.65 -12.21 7.69
N MET A 116 -1.32 -12.28 7.66
CA MET A 116 -0.48 -11.60 8.65
C MET A 116 -0.67 -10.08 8.61
N LEU A 117 -0.66 -9.45 7.44
CA LEU A 117 -0.82 -8.00 7.33
C LEU A 117 -2.18 -7.53 7.88
N ILE A 118 -3.28 -8.26 7.58
CA ILE A 118 -4.60 -7.87 8.07
C ILE A 118 -4.76 -8.05 9.58
N GLN A 119 -4.04 -8.98 10.21
CA GLN A 119 -4.08 -9.11 11.68
C GLN A 119 -3.24 -8.03 12.35
N MET A 120 -2.10 -7.70 11.75
CA MET A 120 -1.14 -6.76 12.27
C MET A 120 -1.58 -5.30 12.12
N PHE A 121 -2.33 -5.00 11.05
CA PHE A 121 -2.78 -3.65 10.72
C PHE A 121 -4.31 -3.58 10.60
N PRO A 122 -5.05 -3.69 11.73
CA PRO A 122 -6.50 -3.79 11.73
C PRO A 122 -7.23 -2.57 11.14
N ILE A 123 -6.70 -1.35 11.35
CA ILE A 123 -7.28 -0.11 10.82
C ILE A 123 -7.13 -0.05 9.30
N MET A 124 -6.05 -0.62 8.79
CA MET A 124 -5.70 -0.63 7.37
C MET A 124 -6.14 -1.90 6.65
N ARG A 125 -6.97 -2.75 7.26
CA ARG A 125 -7.38 -4.06 6.71
C ARG A 125 -7.89 -3.99 5.27
N THR A 126 -8.91 -3.18 5.03
CA THR A 126 -9.53 -3.06 3.71
C THR A 126 -8.53 -2.52 2.69
N HIS A 127 -7.76 -1.51 3.08
CA HIS A 127 -6.78 -0.88 2.20
C HIS A 127 -5.58 -1.78 1.90
N THR A 128 -5.20 -2.67 2.83
CA THR A 128 -4.16 -3.69 2.59
C THR A 128 -4.58 -4.64 1.47
N ILE A 129 -5.84 -5.09 1.49
CA ILE A 129 -6.40 -5.93 0.42
C ILE A 129 -6.42 -5.14 -0.88
N THR A 130 -6.87 -3.88 -0.87
CA THR A 130 -6.87 -3.01 -2.05
C THR A 130 -5.46 -2.82 -2.64
N LEU A 131 -4.43 -2.62 -1.81
CA LEU A 131 -3.04 -2.47 -2.27
C LEU A 131 -2.50 -3.76 -2.91
N LEU A 132 -2.79 -4.93 -2.35
CA LEU A 132 -2.43 -6.20 -3.00
C LEU A 132 -3.20 -6.43 -4.31
N MET A 133 -4.48 -6.05 -4.37
CA MET A 133 -5.25 -6.09 -5.61
C MET A 133 -4.68 -5.13 -6.67
N ILE A 134 -4.24 -3.93 -6.27
CA ILE A 134 -3.55 -3.00 -7.16
C ILE A 134 -2.26 -3.65 -7.67
N TRP A 135 -1.44 -4.25 -6.81
CA TRP A 135 -0.20 -4.91 -7.22
C TRP A 135 -0.48 -6.05 -8.22
N ALA A 136 -1.46 -6.91 -7.94
CA ALA A 136 -1.89 -7.96 -8.86
C ALA A 136 -2.42 -7.38 -10.19
N GLY A 137 -3.22 -6.31 -10.13
CA GLY A 137 -3.76 -5.61 -11.29
C GLY A 137 -2.66 -5.01 -12.17
N LEU A 138 -1.62 -4.41 -11.57
CA LEU A 138 -0.44 -3.93 -12.29
C LEU A 138 0.32 -5.09 -12.97
N GLY A 139 0.43 -6.24 -12.30
CA GLY A 139 0.94 -7.48 -12.88
C GLY A 139 0.18 -7.90 -14.14
N ILE A 140 -1.15 -7.98 -14.04
CA ILE A 140 -2.03 -8.36 -15.15
C ILE A 140 -1.92 -7.33 -16.28
N ALA A 141 -1.90 -6.04 -15.98
CA ALA A 141 -1.75 -4.99 -17.00
C ALA A 141 -0.48 -5.18 -17.83
N GLN A 142 0.64 -5.53 -17.19
CA GLN A 142 1.90 -5.80 -17.89
C GLN A 142 1.83 -7.04 -18.78
N VAL A 143 1.11 -8.08 -18.38
CA VAL A 143 0.83 -9.24 -19.26
C VAL A 143 0.06 -8.80 -20.51
N PHE A 144 -0.96 -7.95 -20.37
CA PHE A 144 -1.70 -7.42 -21.52
C PHE A 144 -0.80 -6.61 -22.47
N PHE A 145 0.05 -5.73 -21.94
CA PHE A 145 0.99 -4.96 -22.77
C PHE A 145 1.97 -5.85 -23.57
N HIS A 146 2.36 -7.01 -23.02
CA HIS A 146 3.30 -7.92 -23.67
C HIS A 146 2.64 -9.02 -24.52
N SER A 147 1.31 -9.13 -24.48
CA SER A 147 0.57 -10.19 -25.17
C SER A 147 0.74 -10.15 -26.70
N THR A 148 0.75 -8.95 -27.26
CA THR A 148 0.92 -8.66 -28.70
C THR A 148 2.33 -8.17 -29.02
N ASN A 149 3.03 -7.55 -28.05
CA ASN A 149 4.36 -7.01 -28.22
C ASN A 149 5.32 -7.45 -27.10
N LYS A 150 6.15 -8.45 -27.40
CA LYS A 150 7.15 -9.00 -26.46
C LYS A 150 8.22 -8.01 -26.00
N ASN A 151 8.40 -6.89 -26.71
CA ASN A 151 9.45 -5.90 -26.47
C ASN A 151 8.90 -4.59 -25.89
N PHE A 152 7.64 -4.57 -25.44
CA PHE A 152 6.99 -3.40 -24.88
C PHE A 152 7.88 -2.67 -23.83
N PRO A 153 8.18 -1.36 -23.97
CA PRO A 153 7.46 -0.36 -24.77
C PRO A 153 8.00 -0.12 -26.19
N VAL A 154 8.99 -0.88 -26.67
CA VAL A 154 9.54 -0.69 -28.02
C VAL A 154 8.55 -1.20 -29.06
N GLY A 155 8.25 -0.42 -30.10
CA GLY A 155 7.24 -0.78 -31.10
C GLY A 155 5.80 -0.60 -30.60
N LEU A 156 5.57 0.48 -29.84
CA LEU A 156 4.29 0.81 -29.23
C LEU A 156 3.18 0.99 -30.29
N SER A 157 2.08 0.23 -30.12
CA SER A 157 0.85 0.34 -30.91
C SER A 157 -0.33 0.58 -29.95
N LEU A 158 -1.00 1.72 -30.09
CA LEU A 158 -2.09 2.13 -29.17
C LEU A 158 -3.28 1.17 -29.21
N SER A 159 -3.61 0.61 -30.38
CA SER A 159 -4.73 -0.32 -30.55
C SER A 159 -4.57 -1.58 -29.70
N ASP A 160 -3.34 -2.06 -29.58
CA ASP A 160 -3.05 -3.38 -29.01
C ASP A 160 -2.87 -3.33 -27.49
N MET A 161 -2.91 -2.12 -26.91
CA MET A 161 -2.59 -1.86 -25.51
C MET A 161 -3.79 -1.44 -24.67
N MET A 162 -4.98 -1.31 -25.28
CA MET A 162 -6.18 -0.79 -24.60
C MET A 162 -6.48 -1.51 -23.28
N GLY A 163 -6.34 -2.84 -23.25
CA GLY A 163 -6.55 -3.64 -22.03
C GLY A 163 -5.57 -3.30 -20.91
N GLY A 164 -4.26 -3.24 -21.22
CA GLY A 164 -3.24 -2.88 -20.24
C GLY A 164 -3.40 -1.46 -19.71
N PHE A 165 -3.74 -0.50 -20.59
CA PHE A 165 -4.00 0.89 -20.20
C PHE A 165 -5.21 1.03 -19.28
N LEU A 166 -6.33 0.37 -19.62
CA LEU A 166 -7.54 0.44 -18.81
C LEU A 166 -7.29 -0.09 -17.40
N ILE A 167 -6.66 -1.26 -17.27
CA ILE A 167 -6.34 -1.86 -15.96
C ILE A 167 -5.38 -0.95 -15.18
N THR A 168 -4.36 -0.40 -15.84
CA THR A 168 -3.41 0.53 -15.21
C THR A 168 -4.12 1.78 -14.68
N LEU A 169 -5.04 2.37 -15.45
CA LEU A 169 -5.79 3.55 -15.05
C LEU A 169 -6.71 3.25 -13.86
N VAL A 170 -7.38 2.09 -13.85
CA VAL A 170 -8.17 1.63 -12.70
C VAL A 170 -7.28 1.45 -11.46
N CYS A 171 -6.10 0.87 -11.59
CA CYS A 171 -5.16 0.71 -10.49
C CYS A 171 -4.68 2.06 -9.93
N ILE A 172 -4.34 3.01 -10.81
CA ILE A 172 -3.95 4.37 -10.43
C ILE A 172 -5.11 5.09 -9.73
N PHE A 173 -6.32 4.92 -10.22
CA PHE A 173 -7.53 5.48 -9.61
C PHE A 173 -7.74 4.96 -8.19
N PHE A 174 -7.67 3.64 -7.97
CA PHE A 174 -7.78 3.07 -6.62
C PHE A 174 -6.62 3.49 -5.71
N LEU A 175 -5.40 3.59 -6.23
CA LEU A 175 -4.25 4.10 -5.48
C LEU A 175 -4.46 5.55 -5.05
N TYR A 176 -4.99 6.40 -5.93
CA TYR A 176 -5.34 7.78 -5.60
C TYR A 176 -6.42 7.84 -4.50
N PHE A 177 -7.48 7.04 -4.62
CA PHE A 177 -8.53 6.96 -3.59
C PHE A 177 -8.00 6.47 -2.25
N PHE A 178 -7.10 5.50 -2.25
CA PHE A 178 -6.41 5.04 -1.06
C PHE A 178 -5.61 6.18 -0.40
N ILE A 179 -4.74 6.86 -1.16
CA ILE A 179 -3.95 7.99 -0.66
C ILE A 179 -4.85 9.08 -0.09
N LYS A 180 -5.94 9.39 -0.80
CA LYS A 180 -6.93 10.38 -0.37
C LYS A 180 -7.62 9.97 0.93
N ALA A 181 -8.09 8.73 1.04
CA ALA A 181 -8.77 8.22 2.23
C ALA A 181 -7.89 8.31 3.49
N VAL A 182 -6.61 7.95 3.38
CA VAL A 182 -5.66 8.04 4.50
C VAL A 182 -5.44 9.48 4.91
N ARG A 183 -5.21 10.39 3.96
CA ARG A 183 -5.01 11.82 4.26
C ARG A 183 -6.24 12.45 4.92
N GLU A 184 -7.43 12.18 4.39
CA GLU A 184 -8.67 12.70 4.94
C GLU A 184 -8.98 12.13 6.34
N THR A 185 -8.67 10.86 6.58
CA THR A 185 -8.81 10.25 7.92
C THR A 185 -7.85 10.86 8.92
N ARG A 186 -6.59 11.11 8.51
CA ARG A 186 -5.60 11.79 9.33
C ARG A 186 -6.08 13.19 9.69
N ASP A 187 -6.53 13.96 8.70
CA ASP A 187 -7.00 15.33 8.92
C ASP A 187 -8.15 15.32 9.95
N LEU A 188 -9.11 14.41 9.79
CA LEU A 188 -10.21 14.25 10.76
C LEU A 188 -9.72 13.83 12.15
N HIS A 189 -8.78 12.88 12.23
CA HIS A 189 -8.20 12.42 13.50
C HIS A 189 -7.59 13.60 14.27
N VAL A 190 -6.78 14.43 13.61
CA VAL A 190 -6.17 15.62 14.23
C VAL A 190 -7.24 16.64 14.63
N GLU A 191 -8.21 16.93 13.76
CA GLU A 191 -9.33 17.83 14.03
C GLU A 191 -10.16 17.38 15.26
N THR A 192 -10.28 16.07 15.51
CA THR A 192 -11.07 15.54 16.63
C THR A 192 -10.32 15.34 17.94
N LEU A 193 -9.05 14.90 17.89
CA LEU A 193 -8.31 14.45 19.06
C LEU A 193 -7.24 15.44 19.52
N HIS A 194 -6.79 16.31 18.63
CA HIS A 194 -5.82 17.37 18.95
C HIS A 194 -6.45 18.76 18.82
N LEU A 195 -7.76 18.86 19.00
CA LEU A 195 -8.46 20.13 18.98
C LEU A 195 -7.94 21.02 20.11
N HIS A 196 -7.34 22.14 19.73
CA HIS A 196 -6.89 23.15 20.66
C HIS A 196 -7.38 24.53 20.22
N GLU A 197 -7.65 25.39 21.21
CA GLU A 197 -8.13 26.75 20.95
C GLU A 197 -7.05 27.62 20.29
N ASP A 198 -5.77 27.32 20.56
CA ASP A 198 -4.63 27.94 19.88
C ASP A 198 -4.36 27.26 18.52
N VAL A 199 -4.51 28.06 17.45
CA VAL A 199 -4.21 27.66 16.07
C VAL A 199 -2.77 27.18 15.87
N ARG A 200 -1.80 27.66 16.66
CA ARG A 200 -0.39 27.27 16.53
C ARG A 200 -0.15 25.84 17.00
N VAL A 201 -0.78 25.46 18.11
CA VAL A 201 -0.71 24.08 18.64
C VAL A 201 -1.37 23.10 17.68
N MET A 202 -2.47 23.53 17.04
CA MET A 202 -3.12 22.76 15.97
C MET A 202 -2.21 22.59 14.75
N GLU A 203 -1.56 23.66 14.28
CA GLU A 203 -0.62 23.61 13.16
C GLU A 203 0.57 22.69 13.45
N GLU A 204 1.11 22.73 14.67
CA GLU A 204 2.17 21.83 15.12
C GLU A 204 1.72 20.37 15.09
N SER A 205 0.52 20.05 15.59
CA SER A 205 -0.04 18.69 15.55
C SER A 205 -0.27 18.20 14.12
N MET A 206 -0.74 19.07 13.23
CA MET A 206 -0.91 18.77 11.80
C MET A 206 0.41 18.53 11.07
N LEU A 207 1.48 19.20 11.49
CA LEU A 207 2.83 18.97 10.98
C LEU A 207 3.42 17.66 11.51
N GLU A 208 3.25 17.35 12.79
CA GLU A 208 3.70 16.09 13.39
C GLU A 208 3.04 14.87 12.73
N HIS A 209 1.78 15.01 12.28
CA HIS A 209 1.06 13.98 11.53
C HIS A 209 1.17 14.14 10.00
N SER A 210 2.19 14.84 9.48
CA SER A 210 2.35 15.05 8.04
C SER A 210 2.56 13.71 7.29
N LEU A 211 1.95 13.62 6.11
CA LEU A 211 1.94 12.44 5.25
C LEU A 211 2.70 12.65 3.94
N ARG A 212 3.49 13.72 3.77
CA ARG A 212 4.17 14.02 2.49
C ARG A 212 5.21 12.97 2.15
N GLY A 213 6.04 12.59 3.12
CA GLY A 213 7.02 11.51 3.02
C GLY A 213 6.33 10.15 2.83
N TRP A 214 5.19 9.93 3.47
CA TRP A 214 4.41 8.71 3.28
C TRP A 214 3.84 8.60 1.86
N VAL A 215 3.30 9.68 1.29
CA VAL A 215 2.86 9.70 -0.12
C VAL A 215 4.01 9.37 -1.06
N PHE A 216 5.23 9.86 -0.77
CA PHE A 216 6.43 9.51 -1.53
C PHE A 216 6.76 8.01 -1.44
N ILE A 217 6.65 7.40 -0.25
CA ILE A 217 6.80 5.94 -0.08
C ILE A 217 5.74 5.18 -0.89
N CYS A 218 4.46 5.58 -0.82
CA CYS A 218 3.38 4.97 -1.60
C CYS A 218 3.64 5.05 -3.12
N GLY A 219 4.07 6.20 -3.60
CA GLY A 219 4.41 6.39 -5.02
C GLY A 219 5.61 5.54 -5.43
N THR A 220 6.64 5.49 -4.59
CA THR A 220 7.83 4.65 -4.80
C THR A 220 7.46 3.17 -4.83
N TRP A 221 6.62 2.71 -3.89
CA TRP A 221 6.06 1.37 -3.87
C TRP A 221 5.34 1.03 -5.18
N ALA A 222 4.44 1.90 -5.64
CA ALA A 222 3.67 1.66 -6.87
C ALA A 222 4.58 1.60 -8.12
N ILE A 223 5.61 2.45 -8.19
CA ILE A 223 6.60 2.43 -9.26
C ILE A 223 7.41 1.13 -9.24
N LEU A 224 7.91 0.70 -8.07
CA LEU A 224 8.64 -0.57 -7.97
C LEU A 224 7.75 -1.78 -8.27
N ALA A 225 6.50 -1.78 -7.84
CA ALA A 225 5.51 -2.81 -8.18
C ALA A 225 5.30 -2.89 -9.70
N MET A 226 5.19 -1.73 -10.37
CA MET A 226 5.10 -1.65 -11.82
C MET A 226 6.38 -2.15 -12.52
N LEU A 227 7.56 -1.77 -12.05
CA LEU A 227 8.84 -2.20 -12.61
C LEU A 227 9.07 -3.71 -12.42
N SER A 228 8.70 -4.24 -11.27
CA SER A 228 8.67 -5.69 -11.01
C SER A 228 7.74 -6.39 -12.02
N ALA A 229 6.51 -5.92 -12.16
CA ALA A 229 5.56 -6.50 -13.10
C ALA A 229 6.04 -6.43 -14.56
N TRP A 230 6.63 -5.29 -14.97
CA TRP A 230 7.14 -5.07 -16.31
C TRP A 230 8.32 -6.01 -16.61
N THR A 231 9.30 -6.09 -15.71
CA THR A 231 10.45 -7.00 -15.87
C THR A 231 10.05 -8.47 -15.84
N GLY A 232 9.04 -8.85 -15.05
CA GLY A 232 8.49 -10.20 -15.07
C GLY A 232 7.81 -10.54 -16.40
N ALA A 233 6.98 -9.63 -16.91
CA ALA A 233 6.32 -9.81 -18.21
C ALA A 233 7.32 -9.86 -19.38
N GLN A 234 8.39 -9.04 -19.33
CA GLN A 234 9.50 -9.07 -20.28
C GLN A 234 10.18 -10.45 -20.34
N TYR A 235 10.40 -11.08 -19.19
CA TYR A 235 10.99 -12.42 -19.12
C TYR A 235 10.07 -13.48 -19.75
N ILE A 236 8.79 -13.48 -19.36
CA ILE A 236 7.82 -14.50 -19.80
C ILE A 236 7.48 -14.35 -21.28
N ALA A 237 7.40 -13.11 -21.80
CA ALA A 237 7.02 -12.85 -23.19
C ALA A 237 8.06 -13.36 -24.21
N GLU A 238 9.34 -13.42 -23.83
CA GLU A 238 10.42 -13.91 -24.67
C GLU A 238 10.34 -15.42 -24.91
N ARG A 239 9.83 -16.20 -23.94
CA ARG A 239 9.64 -17.66 -23.97
C ARG A 239 10.90 -18.52 -24.12
N THR A 240 12.04 -17.97 -24.53
CA THR A 240 13.31 -18.72 -24.70
C THR A 240 14.17 -18.78 -23.43
N GLY A 241 13.73 -18.12 -22.34
CA GLY A 241 14.50 -18.02 -21.09
C GLY A 241 15.79 -17.20 -21.18
N SER A 242 16.12 -16.64 -22.35
CA SER A 242 17.40 -15.95 -22.60
C SER A 242 17.56 -14.60 -21.88
N ARG A 243 16.45 -13.93 -21.52
CA ARG A 243 16.45 -12.62 -20.84
C ARG A 243 16.62 -12.73 -19.32
N THR A 244 17.66 -13.43 -18.86
CA THR A 244 17.93 -13.64 -17.42
C THR A 244 18.05 -12.33 -16.61
N TRP A 245 18.45 -11.24 -17.26
CA TRP A 245 18.44 -9.89 -16.66
C TRP A 245 17.04 -9.46 -16.21
N ALA A 246 16.00 -9.78 -16.98
CA ALA A 246 14.63 -9.40 -16.69
C ALA A 246 14.09 -10.18 -15.49
N LEU A 247 14.40 -11.47 -15.39
CA LEU A 247 14.07 -12.28 -14.21
C LEU A 247 14.80 -11.77 -12.95
N THR A 248 16.08 -11.42 -13.08
CA THR A 248 16.88 -10.91 -11.95
C THR A 248 16.30 -9.60 -11.42
N LEU A 249 15.95 -8.67 -12.32
CA LEU A 249 15.32 -7.40 -11.95
C LEU A 249 13.91 -7.60 -11.39
N HIS A 250 13.13 -8.55 -11.93
CA HIS A 250 11.82 -8.89 -11.39
C HIS A 250 11.93 -9.32 -9.93
N ILE A 251 12.85 -10.24 -9.60
CA ILE A 251 13.07 -10.69 -8.23
C ILE A 251 13.54 -9.53 -7.34
N LEU A 252 14.53 -8.74 -7.82
CA LEU A 252 15.07 -7.60 -7.07
C LEU A 252 13.99 -6.57 -6.73
N PHE A 253 13.24 -6.10 -7.74
CA PHE A 253 12.17 -5.11 -7.52
C PHE A 253 11.04 -5.68 -6.67
N SER A 254 10.69 -6.96 -6.82
CA SER A 254 9.67 -7.62 -6.00
C SER A 254 10.07 -7.66 -4.53
N ILE A 255 11.33 -8.05 -4.24
CA ILE A 255 11.85 -8.08 -2.86
C ILE A 255 11.84 -6.68 -2.25
N LEU A 256 12.23 -5.65 -3.01
CA LEU A 256 12.22 -4.26 -2.53
C LEU A 256 10.80 -3.70 -2.36
N THR A 257 9.83 -4.21 -3.10
CA THR A 257 8.42 -3.79 -3.01
C THR A 257 7.78 -4.23 -1.68
N ILE A 258 8.19 -5.36 -1.13
CA ILE A 258 7.65 -5.90 0.14
C ILE A 258 7.82 -4.95 1.34
N PRO A 259 9.03 -4.52 1.72
CA PRO A 259 9.19 -3.62 2.86
C PRO A 259 8.51 -2.25 2.61
N LEU A 260 8.44 -1.79 1.35
CA LEU A 260 7.70 -0.57 1.01
C LEU A 260 6.19 -0.73 1.17
N LEU A 261 5.63 -1.90 0.86
CA LEU A 261 4.23 -2.21 1.13
C LEU A 261 3.95 -2.21 2.64
N VAL A 262 4.79 -2.89 3.42
CA VAL A 262 4.69 -2.91 4.88
C VAL A 262 4.76 -1.49 5.44
N TRP A 263 5.69 -0.66 4.97
CA TRP A 263 5.80 0.74 5.37
C TRP A 263 4.54 1.54 5.02
N THR A 264 4.02 1.36 3.80
CA THR A 264 2.81 2.03 3.31
C THR A 264 1.61 1.75 4.21
N VAL A 265 1.47 0.53 4.73
CA VAL A 265 0.38 0.12 5.61
C VAL A 265 0.64 0.49 7.08
N TRP A 266 1.88 0.31 7.54
CA TRP A 266 2.28 0.51 8.93
C TRP A 266 2.15 1.97 9.38
N PHE A 267 2.64 2.93 8.57
CA PHE A 267 2.73 4.32 9.04
C PHE A 267 1.34 4.93 9.35
N PRO A 268 0.31 4.81 8.50
CA PRO A 268 -1.03 5.28 8.82
C PRO A 268 -1.63 4.57 10.04
N GLN A 269 -1.45 3.24 10.18
CA GLN A 269 -1.90 2.51 11.37
C GLN A 269 -1.27 3.10 12.63
N ARG A 270 0.04 3.37 12.60
CA ARG A 270 0.78 3.88 13.75
C ARG A 270 0.36 5.30 14.15
N MET A 271 0.04 6.14 13.17
CA MET A 271 -0.42 7.51 13.37
C MET A 271 -1.87 7.58 13.85
N LEU A 272 -2.72 6.65 13.42
CA LEU A 272 -4.16 6.69 13.71
C LEU A 272 -4.57 5.88 14.96
N GLY A 273 -3.62 5.21 15.62
CA GLY A 273 -3.84 4.48 16.87
C GLY A 273 -4.61 3.16 16.70
N SER A 274 -5.57 2.89 17.59
CA SER A 274 -6.37 1.66 17.62
C SER A 274 -7.85 1.84 17.25
N GLU A 275 -8.37 3.07 17.27
CA GLU A 275 -9.82 3.31 17.18
C GLU A 275 -10.28 3.92 15.85
N ALA A 276 -9.38 4.44 15.02
CA ALA A 276 -9.75 5.09 13.78
C ALA A 276 -10.20 4.08 12.69
N ARG A 277 -11.15 4.49 11.84
CA ARG A 277 -11.48 3.79 10.60
C ARG A 277 -11.11 4.63 9.40
N VAL A 278 -10.24 4.12 8.52
CA VAL A 278 -9.73 4.88 7.37
C VAL A 278 -10.77 4.97 6.26
N ARG A 279 -11.33 6.16 6.05
CA ARG A 279 -12.42 6.46 5.11
C ARG A 279 -12.26 7.88 4.56
N THR A 280 -12.88 8.16 3.41
CA THR A 280 -12.95 9.52 2.86
C THR A 280 -14.00 10.35 3.60
N LYS A 281 -13.85 11.69 3.65
CA LYS A 281 -14.85 12.62 4.23
C LYS A 281 -16.22 12.43 3.56
N ALA A 282 -16.24 12.15 2.25
CA ALA A 282 -17.46 11.85 1.52
C ALA A 282 -18.14 10.54 1.99
N ALA A 283 -17.37 9.49 2.29
CA ALA A 283 -17.93 8.24 2.80
C ALA A 283 -18.49 8.42 4.22
N VAL A 284 -17.83 9.21 5.06
CA VAL A 284 -18.35 9.56 6.41
C VAL A 284 -19.67 10.33 6.30
N SER A 285 -19.72 11.36 5.46
CA SER A 285 -20.95 12.15 5.24
C SER A 285 -22.08 11.29 4.64
N ALA A 286 -21.76 10.35 3.74
CA ALA A 286 -22.75 9.43 3.20
C ALA A 286 -23.34 8.51 4.27
N ASP A 287 -22.51 7.93 5.15
CA ASP A 287 -22.97 7.11 6.28
C ASP A 287 -23.83 7.92 7.26
N GLU A 288 -23.43 9.15 7.59
CA GLU A 288 -24.23 10.05 8.45
C GLU A 288 -25.60 10.36 7.83
N ASN A 289 -25.64 10.61 6.52
CA ASN A 289 -26.88 10.85 5.80
C ASN A 289 -27.76 9.60 5.74
N LEU A 290 -27.17 8.42 5.58
CA LEU A 290 -27.89 7.14 5.64
C LEU A 290 -28.46 6.89 7.04
N MET A 291 -27.70 7.13 8.12
CA MET A 291 -28.19 6.99 9.48
C MET A 291 -29.30 7.99 9.82
N LYS A 292 -29.19 9.25 9.37
CA LYS A 292 -30.26 10.23 9.50
C LYS A 292 -31.54 9.77 8.79
N LYS A 293 -31.42 9.25 7.56
CA LYS A 293 -32.56 8.70 6.82
C LYS A 293 -33.17 7.48 7.51
N ALA A 294 -32.35 6.55 8.00
CA ALA A 294 -32.81 5.38 8.74
C ALA A 294 -33.58 5.80 10.02
N LYS A 295 -33.05 6.77 10.77
CA LYS A 295 -33.71 7.32 11.96
C LYS A 295 -35.03 8.03 11.64
N ILE A 296 -35.14 8.71 10.49
CA ILE A 296 -36.39 9.31 10.03
C ILE A 296 -37.43 8.23 9.71
N LEU A 297 -37.01 7.11 9.11
CA LEU A 297 -37.90 5.97 8.82
C LEU A 297 -38.36 5.25 10.10
N ASP A 298 -37.49 5.08 11.10
CA ASP A 298 -37.84 4.50 12.41
C ASP A 298 -38.72 5.40 13.27
N VAL A 299 -38.75 6.72 13.01
CA VAL A 299 -39.66 7.69 13.65
C VAL A 299 -40.97 7.86 12.86
N SER A 300 -41.06 7.23 11.68
CA SER A 300 -42.25 7.22 10.82
C SER A 300 -43.04 5.88 10.77
N PRO A 301 -43.12 5.04 11.82
CA PRO A 301 -44.33 4.25 12.00
C PRO A 301 -45.40 5.20 12.54
N ASP A 302 -46.59 5.22 11.93
CA ASP A 302 -47.84 5.83 12.46
C ASP A 302 -48.37 7.13 11.81
N GLN A 303 -48.16 7.36 10.51
CA GLN A 303 -48.97 8.37 9.77
C GLN A 303 -49.63 7.91 8.45
N GLU A 304 -49.76 6.60 8.20
CA GLU A 304 -50.60 6.10 7.08
C GLU A 304 -51.48 4.91 7.48
N ALA A 305 -52.17 5.02 8.61
CA ALA A 305 -53.17 4.02 8.98
C ALA A 305 -54.36 4.60 9.77
N TRP A 306 -54.93 5.73 9.34
CA TRP A 306 -56.34 6.12 9.58
C TRP A 306 -56.80 7.10 8.51
#